data_AF-A0A9D7ZU98-F1
#
_entry.id   AF-A0A9D7ZU98-F1
#
_cell.length_a   1.000
_cell.length_b   1.000
_cell.length_c   1.000
_cell.angle_alpha   90.00
_cell.angle_beta   90.00
_cell.angle_gamma   90.00
#
_symmetry.space_group_name_H-M   'P 1'
#
loop_
_entity.id
_entity.type
_entity.pdbx_description
1 polymer ?
#
loop_
_entity_poly.entity_id
_entity_poly.type
_entity_poly.pdbx_seq_one_letter_code
_entity_poly.pdbx_strand_id
1 'polypeptide(L)'
;MKVVESMFPNARIPYGTWGSSYFPAWQTSALSEVNIGQFAGEAMASILGKRKVQSKNLEYLIIGSTIPFHWKFWNAPLIASCLGQRIPGYHMEQACATGLSSVVIAGSEVNSGSYDTVGVLTFDRTSDSPVGVFPERRSYRRTEALVDVWDNFGF
;
A
#
# COMPACT_ATOMS: atom_id res chain seq x y z
N MET A 1 -18.63 -31.80 2.51
CA MET A 1 -17.71 -30.66 2.35
C MET A 1 -16.78 -30.67 3.54
N LYS A 2 -15.45 -30.74 3.37
CA LYS A 2 -14.52 -30.67 4.51
C LYS A 2 -14.69 -29.30 5.17
N VAL A 3 -14.93 -29.26 6.48
CA VAL A 3 -14.87 -28.01 7.23
C VAL A 3 -13.40 -27.63 7.29
N VAL A 4 -13.04 -26.59 6.56
CA VAL A 4 -11.70 -25.98 6.64
C VAL A 4 -11.86 -24.82 7.61
N GLU A 5 -11.27 -24.94 8.80
CA GLU A 5 -11.17 -23.79 9.70
C GLU A 5 -10.19 -22.78 9.12
N SER A 6 -10.60 -21.51 9.14
CA SER A 6 -9.74 -20.39 8.74
C SER A 6 -8.53 -20.33 9.66
N MET A 7 -7.36 -19.99 9.12
CA MET A 7 -6.17 -19.64 9.91
C MET A 7 -6.45 -18.45 10.86
N PHE A 8 -7.46 -17.64 10.54
CA PHE A 8 -7.94 -16.52 11.33
C PHE A 8 -9.44 -16.70 11.65
N PRO A 9 -9.82 -17.54 12.63
CA PRO A 9 -11.21 -17.82 12.95
C PRO A 9 -12.00 -16.59 13.44
N ASN A 10 -11.32 -15.57 13.97
CA ASN A 10 -11.95 -14.36 14.51
C ASN A 10 -11.93 -13.15 13.55
N ALA A 11 -11.15 -13.21 12.47
CA ALA A 11 -11.06 -12.10 11.52
C ALA A 11 -12.07 -12.24 10.36
N ARG A 12 -12.69 -11.13 9.96
CA ARG A 12 -13.61 -11.07 8.82
C ARG A 12 -13.33 -9.81 7.99
N ILE A 13 -13.51 -9.90 6.69
CA ILE A 13 -13.58 -8.73 5.80
C ILE A 13 -15.07 -8.43 5.58
N PRO A 14 -15.63 -7.33 6.13
CA PRO A 14 -17.04 -7.03 5.97
C PRO A 14 -17.41 -6.77 4.52
N TYR A 15 -18.60 -7.19 4.11
CA TYR A 15 -19.04 -7.03 2.72
C TYR A 15 -19.01 -5.56 2.27
N GLY A 16 -18.33 -5.28 1.16
CA GLY A 16 -18.27 -3.95 0.57
C GLY A 16 -17.23 -2.99 1.17
N THR A 17 -16.33 -3.47 2.05
CA THR A 17 -15.21 -2.67 2.58
C THR A 17 -13.92 -2.78 1.77
N TRP A 18 -13.99 -3.33 0.56
CA TRP A 18 -12.85 -3.49 -0.34
C TRP A 18 -13.10 -2.83 -1.70
N GLY A 19 -12.02 -2.56 -2.40
CA GLY A 19 -12.04 -2.04 -3.76
C GLY A 19 -10.62 -1.77 -4.25
N SER A 20 -10.52 -1.38 -5.51
CA SER A 20 -9.26 -0.97 -6.14
C SER A 20 -9.51 0.22 -7.06
N SER A 21 -8.45 0.91 -7.43
CA SER A 21 -8.48 1.83 -8.57
C SER A 21 -8.57 1.04 -9.89
N TYR A 22 -8.71 1.78 -10.99
CA TYR A 22 -8.39 1.29 -12.32
C TYR A 22 -6.90 0.88 -12.39
N PHE A 23 -6.59 -0.16 -13.16
CA PHE A 23 -5.23 -0.69 -13.36
C PHE A 23 -4.84 -0.53 -14.84
N PRO A 24 -4.29 0.62 -15.24
CA PRO A 24 -3.86 0.89 -16.61
C PRO A 24 -2.53 0.22 -16.94
N ALA A 25 -2.26 0.06 -18.24
CA ALA A 25 -0.94 -0.30 -18.71
C ALA A 25 0.08 0.82 -18.43
N TRP A 26 1.36 0.47 -18.42
CA TRP A 26 2.46 1.38 -18.16
C TRP A 26 2.43 2.58 -19.12
N GLN A 27 2.52 3.80 -18.56
CA GLN A 27 2.45 5.08 -19.29
C GLN A 27 1.18 5.36 -20.11
N THR A 28 0.11 4.57 -20.01
CA THR A 28 -1.06 4.73 -20.90
C THR A 28 -2.21 5.56 -20.32
N SER A 29 -2.04 6.19 -19.16
CA SER A 29 -3.11 6.95 -18.50
C SER A 29 -2.57 8.07 -17.64
N ALA A 30 -3.44 9.01 -17.26
CA ALA A 30 -3.10 10.09 -16.31
C ALA A 30 -2.63 9.60 -14.93
N LEU A 31 -2.82 8.31 -14.60
CA LEU A 31 -2.27 7.72 -13.37
C LEU A 31 -0.73 7.55 -13.44
N SER A 32 -0.08 7.76 -14.59
CA SER A 32 1.39 7.76 -14.67
C SER A 32 2.03 8.92 -13.91
N GLU A 33 1.35 10.06 -13.79
CA GLU A 33 1.92 11.31 -13.26
C GLU A 33 1.42 11.65 -11.84
N VAL A 34 0.56 10.82 -11.24
CA VAL A 34 -0.03 11.13 -9.93
C VAL A 34 1.00 11.05 -8.81
N ASN A 35 0.82 11.88 -7.78
CA ASN A 35 1.41 11.62 -6.48
C ASN A 35 0.76 10.35 -5.90
N ILE A 36 1.47 9.23 -5.99
CA ILE A 36 0.90 7.91 -5.70
C ILE A 36 0.44 7.76 -4.24
N GLY A 37 1.16 8.35 -3.28
CA GLY A 37 0.76 8.31 -1.88
C GLY A 37 -0.55 9.08 -1.64
N GLN A 38 -0.63 10.31 -2.16
CA GLN A 38 -1.86 11.10 -2.06
C GLN A 38 -3.04 10.40 -2.75
N PHE A 39 -2.82 9.91 -3.97
CA PHE A 39 -3.83 9.18 -4.73
C PHE A 39 -4.33 7.95 -3.96
N ALA A 40 -3.45 7.18 -3.33
CA ALA A 40 -3.83 5.99 -2.57
C ALA A 40 -4.70 6.33 -1.36
N GLY A 41 -4.34 7.35 -0.57
CA GLY A 41 -5.13 7.80 0.57
C GLY A 41 -6.51 8.34 0.17
N GLU A 42 -6.57 9.16 -0.87
CA GLU A 42 -7.83 9.69 -1.42
C GLU A 42 -8.70 8.59 -2.06
N ALA A 43 -8.08 7.63 -2.73
CA ALA A 43 -8.79 6.47 -3.30
C ALA A 43 -9.41 5.61 -2.20
N MET A 44 -8.68 5.35 -1.11
CA MET A 44 -9.21 4.66 0.06
C MET A 44 -10.42 5.40 0.63
N ALA A 45 -10.31 6.72 0.85
CA ALA A 45 -11.41 7.55 1.32
C ALA A 45 -12.64 7.46 0.39
N SER A 46 -12.42 7.56 -0.92
CA SER A 46 -13.46 7.47 -1.95
C SER A 46 -14.15 6.10 -1.96
N ILE A 47 -13.38 5.01 -1.92
CA ILE A 47 -13.91 3.63 -1.94
C ILE A 47 -14.74 3.36 -0.68
N LEU A 48 -14.23 3.70 0.50
CA LEU A 48 -14.97 3.57 1.75
C LEU A 48 -16.24 4.43 1.74
N GLY A 49 -16.15 5.67 1.24
CA GLY A 49 -17.26 6.60 1.11
C GLY A 49 -18.39 6.10 0.19
N LYS A 50 -18.06 5.49 -0.96
CA LYS A 50 -19.05 4.91 -1.91
C LYS A 50 -19.97 3.87 -1.26
N ARG A 51 -19.49 3.21 -0.20
CA ARG A 51 -20.24 2.19 0.54
C ARG A 51 -20.63 2.64 1.96
N LYS A 52 -20.45 3.94 2.27
CA LYS A 52 -20.74 4.54 3.57
C LYS A 52 -20.03 3.83 4.74
N VAL A 53 -18.85 3.27 4.48
CA VAL A 53 -18.02 2.66 5.51
C VAL A 53 -17.47 3.78 6.41
N GLN A 54 -17.66 3.62 7.72
CA GLN A 54 -17.23 4.61 8.69
C GLN A 54 -15.72 4.49 8.92
N SER A 55 -14.93 5.34 8.24
CA SER A 55 -13.46 5.36 8.37
C SER A 55 -12.98 5.65 9.80
N LYS A 56 -13.80 6.31 10.63
CA LYS A 56 -13.54 6.53 12.07
C LYS A 56 -13.41 5.25 12.89
N ASN A 57 -13.89 4.11 12.38
CA ASN A 57 -13.78 2.83 13.08
C ASN A 57 -12.43 2.16 12.83
N LEU A 58 -11.62 2.65 11.89
CA LEU A 58 -10.27 2.14 11.65
C LEU A 58 -9.35 2.56 12.79
N GLU A 59 -8.72 1.59 13.44
CA GLU A 59 -7.80 1.83 14.56
C GLU A 59 -6.33 1.84 14.12
N TYR A 60 -6.03 1.11 13.04
CA TYR A 60 -4.67 0.94 12.55
C TYR A 60 -4.64 0.77 11.03
N LEU A 61 -3.55 1.22 10.39
CA LEU A 61 -3.31 1.04 8.96
C LEU A 61 -2.08 0.15 8.71
N ILE A 62 -2.27 -0.89 7.91
CA ILE A 62 -1.17 -1.66 7.31
C ILE A 62 -1.06 -1.22 5.86
N ILE A 63 0.04 -0.55 5.53
CA ILE A 63 0.25 0.07 4.22
C ILE A 63 1.32 -0.72 3.46
N GLY A 64 1.07 -0.99 2.19
CA GLY A 64 1.99 -1.70 1.30
C GLY A 64 2.34 -0.90 0.06
N SER A 65 3.63 -0.78 -0.25
CA SER A 65 4.11 -0.20 -1.52
C SER A 65 5.55 -0.62 -1.72
N THR A 66 5.90 -1.02 -2.94
CA THR A 66 7.22 -1.54 -3.27
C THR A 66 8.06 -0.50 -4.01
N ILE A 67 7.46 0.30 -4.88
CA ILE A 67 8.15 1.30 -5.69
C ILE A 67 8.47 2.52 -4.82
N PRO A 68 9.69 3.08 -4.88
CA PRO A 68 10.00 4.31 -4.16
C PRO A 68 9.16 5.48 -4.68
N PHE A 69 8.75 6.37 -3.77
CA PHE A 69 8.05 7.60 -4.11
C PHE A 69 8.38 8.68 -3.07
N HIS A 70 8.14 9.94 -3.41
CA HIS A 70 8.31 11.03 -2.46
C HIS A 70 7.44 10.82 -1.22
N TRP A 71 8.02 11.05 -0.04
CA TRP A 71 7.36 10.85 1.25
C TRP A 71 7.12 9.40 1.68
N LYS A 72 7.67 8.40 0.97
CA LYS A 72 7.59 6.98 1.39
C LYS A 72 8.07 6.72 2.83
N PHE A 73 9.04 7.49 3.34
CA PHE A 73 9.44 7.39 4.74
C PHE A 73 8.32 7.79 5.73
N TRP A 74 7.50 8.78 5.36
CA TRP A 74 6.35 9.26 6.14
C TRP A 74 5.03 8.68 5.61
N ASN A 75 5.04 7.44 5.12
CA ASN A 75 3.90 6.84 4.42
C ASN A 75 2.62 6.85 5.27
N ALA A 76 2.67 6.27 6.48
CA ALA A 76 1.50 6.22 7.36
C ALA A 76 0.87 7.58 7.67
N PRO A 77 1.61 8.61 8.15
CA PRO A 77 1.01 9.92 8.41
C PRO A 77 0.52 10.62 7.13
N LEU A 78 1.20 10.46 5.99
CA LEU A 78 0.73 11.01 4.71
C LEU A 78 -0.63 10.39 4.32
N ILE A 79 -0.70 9.06 4.28
CA ILE A 79 -1.91 8.32 3.91
C ILE A 79 -3.05 8.64 4.85
N ALA A 80 -2.81 8.63 6.17
CA ALA A 80 -3.80 8.99 7.18
C ALA A 80 -4.36 10.40 6.93
N SER A 81 -3.48 11.37 6.62
CA SER A 81 -3.90 12.74 6.28
C SER A 81 -4.78 12.78 5.02
N CYS A 82 -4.40 12.07 3.95
CA CYS A 82 -5.17 12.02 2.70
C CYS A 82 -6.50 11.27 2.84
N LEU A 83 -6.55 10.26 3.73
CA LEU A 83 -7.79 9.57 4.13
C LEU A 83 -8.73 10.49 4.92
N GLY A 84 -8.21 11.59 5.49
CA GLY A 84 -8.94 12.51 6.33
C GLY A 84 -9.17 11.99 7.76
N GLN A 85 -8.35 11.06 8.23
CA GLN A 85 -8.44 10.46 9.57
C GLN A 85 -7.04 10.28 10.17
N ARG A 86 -6.82 10.76 11.39
CA ARG A 86 -5.55 10.59 12.09
C ARG A 86 -5.46 9.20 12.72
N ILE A 87 -4.98 8.23 11.95
CA ILE A 87 -4.88 6.82 12.33
C ILE A 87 -3.40 6.39 12.31
N PRO A 88 -2.90 5.67 13.34
CA PRO A 88 -1.55 5.12 13.31
C PRO A 88 -1.41 4.00 12.27
N GLY A 89 -0.17 3.69 11.89
CA GLY A 89 0.08 2.62 10.94
C GLY A 89 1.57 2.42 10.67
N TYR A 90 1.89 1.34 9.98
CA TYR A 90 3.24 1.11 9.46
C TYR A 90 3.19 0.71 7.98
N HIS A 91 4.36 0.83 7.34
CA HIS A 91 4.57 0.42 5.96
C HIS A 91 5.34 -0.90 5.92
N MET A 92 4.91 -1.82 5.05
CA MET A 92 5.62 -3.06 4.77
C MET A 92 5.74 -3.31 3.27
N GLU A 93 6.75 -4.09 2.90
CA GLU A 93 7.03 -4.44 1.52
C GLU A 93 7.62 -5.84 1.42
N GLN A 94 7.06 -6.66 0.54
CA GLN A 94 7.53 -8.01 0.21
C GLN A 94 7.35 -8.26 -1.30
N ALA A 95 7.83 -7.33 -2.14
CA ALA A 95 7.70 -7.39 -3.59
C ALA A 95 6.25 -7.76 -4.01
N CYS A 96 6.08 -8.71 -4.92
CA CYS A 96 4.76 -9.17 -5.40
C CYS A 96 3.86 -9.71 -4.28
N ALA A 97 4.41 -10.14 -3.14
CA ALA A 97 3.65 -10.65 -2.01
C ALA A 97 3.13 -9.56 -1.07
N THR A 98 3.46 -8.27 -1.30
CA THR A 98 3.09 -7.15 -0.43
C THR A 98 1.59 -7.11 -0.14
N GLY A 99 0.74 -7.19 -1.18
CA GLY A 99 -0.71 -7.17 -1.03
C GLY A 99 -1.25 -8.27 -0.11
N LEU A 100 -0.88 -9.52 -0.40
CA LEU A 100 -1.32 -10.67 0.40
C LEU A 100 -0.78 -10.61 1.83
N SER A 101 0.49 -10.26 1.99
CA SER A 101 1.15 -10.20 3.29
C SER A 101 0.53 -9.13 4.19
N SER A 102 0.17 -7.96 3.64
CA SER A 102 -0.54 -6.93 4.39
C SER A 102 -1.91 -7.42 4.92
N VAL A 103 -2.65 -8.17 4.10
CA VAL A 103 -3.94 -8.76 4.52
C VAL A 103 -3.76 -9.85 5.55
N VAL A 104 -2.74 -10.69 5.41
CA VAL A 104 -2.42 -11.76 6.38
C VAL A 104 -2.04 -11.15 7.73
N ILE A 105 -1.23 -10.09 7.76
CA ILE A 105 -0.89 -9.41 9.02
C ILE A 105 -2.12 -8.74 9.63
N ALA A 106 -2.96 -8.05 8.84
CA ALA A 106 -4.21 -7.47 9.33
C ALA A 106 -5.14 -8.53 9.94
N GLY A 107 -5.25 -9.68 9.27
CA GLY A 107 -5.99 -10.83 9.78
C GLY A 107 -5.43 -11.33 11.10
N SER A 108 -4.10 -11.38 11.25
CA SER A 108 -3.44 -11.75 12.50
C SER A 108 -3.74 -10.77 13.64
N GLU A 109 -3.65 -9.47 13.39
CA GLU A 109 -3.90 -8.42 14.38
C GLU A 109 -5.34 -8.41 14.88
N VAL A 110 -6.32 -8.59 13.97
CA VAL A 110 -7.73 -8.72 14.35
C VAL A 110 -7.96 -10.05 15.07
N ASN A 111 -7.32 -11.13 14.62
CA ASN A 111 -7.51 -12.44 15.21
C ASN A 111 -6.93 -12.56 16.62
N SER A 112 -5.83 -11.85 16.92
CA SER A 112 -5.25 -11.75 18.26
C SER A 112 -5.99 -10.79 19.19
N GLY A 113 -6.91 -9.98 18.66
CA GLY A 113 -7.60 -8.93 19.41
C GLY A 113 -6.71 -7.71 19.71
N SER A 114 -5.63 -7.50 18.95
CA SER A 114 -4.82 -6.28 19.06
C SER A 114 -5.62 -5.04 18.64
N TYR A 115 -6.47 -5.22 17.61
CA TYR A 115 -7.36 -4.21 17.06
C TYR A 115 -8.67 -4.87 16.63
N ASP A 116 -9.80 -4.20 16.80
CA ASP A 116 -11.10 -4.62 16.27
C ASP A 116 -11.18 -4.38 14.76
N THR A 117 -10.58 -3.29 14.25
CA THR A 117 -10.63 -2.94 12.82
C THR A 117 -9.30 -2.40 12.30
N VAL A 118 -8.69 -3.17 11.40
CA VAL A 118 -7.45 -2.80 10.70
C VAL A 118 -7.76 -2.47 9.24
N GLY A 119 -7.28 -1.31 8.78
CA GLY A 119 -7.31 -0.93 7.37
C GLY A 119 -6.09 -1.46 6.63
N VAL A 120 -6.29 -2.02 5.45
CA VAL A 120 -5.21 -2.42 4.55
C VAL A 120 -5.26 -1.55 3.31
N LEU A 121 -4.14 -0.92 2.97
CA LEU A 121 -3.99 -0.14 1.74
C LEU A 121 -2.69 -0.50 1.06
N THR A 122 -2.75 -1.08 -0.13
CA THR A 122 -1.57 -1.35 -0.94
C THR A 122 -1.65 -0.65 -2.27
N PHE A 123 -0.54 -0.06 -2.70
CA PHE A 123 -0.48 0.74 -3.92
C PHE A 123 0.93 0.76 -4.49
N ASP A 124 1.04 0.95 -5.80
CA ASP A 124 2.29 1.25 -6.47
C ASP A 124 2.02 2.04 -7.75
N ARG A 125 3.04 2.79 -8.19
CA ARG A 125 3.07 3.48 -9.48
C ARG A 125 4.42 3.16 -10.13
N THR A 126 4.40 2.28 -11.10
CA THR A 126 5.60 1.81 -11.82
C THR A 126 5.98 2.75 -12.97
N SER A 127 5.01 3.42 -13.59
CA SER A 127 5.24 4.55 -14.51
C SER A 127 6.03 5.64 -13.80
N ASP A 128 6.99 6.26 -14.49
CA ASP A 128 7.89 7.30 -13.98
C ASP A 128 8.34 7.06 -12.53
N SER A 129 8.76 5.82 -12.24
CA SER A 129 9.33 5.48 -10.95
C SER A 129 10.72 6.14 -10.83
N PRO A 130 11.07 6.64 -9.62
CA PRO A 130 12.34 7.32 -9.44
C PRO A 130 13.52 6.35 -9.55
N VAL A 131 14.64 6.85 -10.04
CA VAL A 131 15.90 6.11 -10.02
C VAL A 131 16.49 6.17 -8.61
N GLY A 132 16.64 5.00 -7.98
CA GLY A 132 17.38 4.86 -6.73
C GLY A 132 18.88 4.90 -7.00
N VAL A 133 19.61 5.74 -6.27
CA VAL A 133 21.06 5.90 -6.43
C VAL A 133 21.74 5.60 -5.10
N PHE A 134 22.73 4.72 -5.09
CA PHE A 134 23.58 4.51 -3.90
C PHE A 134 24.77 5.48 -3.96
N PRO A 135 24.83 6.51 -3.09
CA PRO A 135 25.91 7.46 -3.12
C PRO A 135 27.18 6.84 -2.51
N GLU A 136 28.15 6.47 -3.33
CA GLU A 136 29.42 5.92 -2.85
C GLU A 136 30.51 6.99 -2.84
N ARG A 137 31.04 7.32 -1.66
CA ARG A 137 32.05 8.38 -1.51
C ARG A 137 33.49 7.88 -1.56
N ARG A 138 33.72 6.55 -1.48
CA ARG A 138 35.07 5.97 -1.27
C ARG A 138 35.47 4.86 -2.24
N SER A 139 34.63 4.49 -3.19
CA SER A 139 34.92 3.48 -4.21
C SER A 139 35.58 4.09 -5.45
N TYR A 140 36.36 3.29 -6.18
CA TYR A 140 36.86 3.64 -7.52
C TYR A 140 35.75 3.58 -8.60
N ARG A 141 34.57 3.03 -8.25
CA ARG A 141 33.40 2.96 -9.13
C ARG A 141 32.57 4.23 -9.00
N ARG A 142 32.05 4.68 -10.15
CA ARG A 142 31.13 5.82 -10.22
C ARG A 142 29.83 5.47 -9.48
N THR A 143 29.15 6.49 -8.97
CA THR A 143 27.74 6.37 -8.53
C THR A 143 26.91 5.68 -9.60
N GLU A 144 26.31 4.55 -9.25
CA GLU A 144 25.49 3.71 -10.13
C GLU A 144 24.01 3.84 -9.74
N ALA A 145 23.14 3.87 -10.75
CA ALA A 145 21.71 3.69 -10.55
C ALA A 145 21.47 2.23 -10.13
N LEU A 146 20.72 2.01 -9.06
CA LEU A 146 20.39 0.66 -8.57
C LEU A 146 19.54 -0.11 -9.59
N VAL A 147 18.63 0.61 -10.29
CA VAL A 147 17.86 0.14 -11.45
C VAL A 147 17.47 1.39 -12.27
N ASP A 148 17.60 1.33 -13.59
CA ASP A 148 17.17 2.38 -14.52
C ASP A 148 15.65 2.22 -14.75
N VAL A 149 14.84 2.88 -13.92
CA VAL A 149 13.38 2.68 -13.74
C VAL A 149 13.08 1.31 -13.11
N TRP A 150 12.60 1.32 -11.87
CA TRP A 150 12.21 0.12 -11.13
C TRP A 150 11.17 -0.64 -11.97
N ASP A 151 11.56 -1.79 -12.52
CA ASP A 151 10.78 -2.63 -13.43
C ASP A 151 10.38 -2.00 -14.79
N ASN A 152 11.36 -1.59 -15.59
CA ASN A 152 11.14 -1.53 -17.04
C ASN A 152 10.93 -2.96 -17.58
N PHE A 153 9.69 -3.45 -17.60
CA PHE A 153 9.31 -4.71 -18.26
C PHE A 153 9.36 -4.62 -19.80
N GLY A 154 9.87 -3.52 -20.35
CA GLY A 154 10.17 -3.37 -21.76
C GLY A 154 11.39 -4.21 -22.12
N PHE A 155 11.13 -5.40 -22.66
CA PHE A 155 12.04 -6.03 -23.62
C PHE A 155 12.00 -5.28 -24.95
#